data_AF-A0A1N7HAY9-F1
#
_entry.id   AF-A0A1N7HAY9-F1
#
_cell.length_a   1.000
_cell.length_b   1.000
_cell.length_c   1.000
_cell.angle_alpha   90.00
_cell.angle_beta   90.00
_cell.angle_gamma   90.00
#
_symmetry.space_group_name_H-M   'P 1'
#
loop_
_entity.id
_entity.type
_entity.pdbx_description
1 polymer ?
#
loop_
_entity_poly.entity_id
_entity_poly.type
_entity_poly.pdbx_seq_one_letter_code
_entity_poly.pdbx_strand_id
1 'polypeptide(L)'
;MAALDGDTLAYLTVREGEDEQGRFWEIGVIGHGPRAAELANQVATEIGEWDRDWGNNAPEPGFRMAVDDVRDQLTAAEPRFVIDKTYSRLVVDWPRRS
;
A
#
# COMPACT_ATOMS: atom_id res chain seq x y z
N MET A 1 3.53 -4.62 -7.99
CA MET A 1 2.54 -4.54 -6.89
C MET A 1 1.63 -3.35 -7.16
N ALA A 2 0.35 -3.44 -6.81
CA ALA A 2 -0.59 -2.35 -6.98
C ALA A 2 -1.57 -2.29 -5.79
N ALA A 3 -1.94 -1.08 -5.38
CA ALA A 3 -2.99 -0.80 -4.41
C ALA A 3 -4.25 -0.37 -5.16
N LEU A 4 -5.41 -0.65 -4.58
CA LEU A 4 -6.70 -0.42 -5.21
C LEU A 4 -7.68 0.13 -4.17
N ASP A 5 -8.35 1.22 -4.48
CA ASP A 5 -9.35 1.82 -3.60
C ASP A 5 -10.52 2.35 -4.44
N GLY A 6 -11.68 1.69 -4.33
CA GLY A 6 -12.83 1.95 -5.19
C GLY A 6 -12.50 1.73 -6.67
N ASP A 7 -12.64 2.79 -7.47
CA ASP A 7 -12.33 2.88 -8.90
C ASP A 7 -10.95 3.49 -9.19
N THR A 8 -10.09 3.59 -8.17
CA THR A 8 -8.74 4.13 -8.26
C THR A 8 -7.69 3.03 -8.07
N LEU A 9 -6.65 3.05 -8.89
CA LEU A 9 -5.52 2.12 -8.89
C LEU A 9 -4.22 2.90 -8.68
N ALA A 10 -3.29 2.40 -7.88
CA ALA A 10 -1.92 2.89 -7.82
C ALA A 10 -0.94 1.73 -7.98
N TYR A 11 0.12 1.90 -8.76
CA TYR A 11 1.10 0.85 -9.03
C TYR A 11 2.52 1.37 -8.99
N LEU A 12 3.44 0.46 -8.68
CA LEU A 12 4.85 0.77 -8.56
C LEU A 12 5.51 0.86 -9.93
N THR A 13 6.38 1.84 -10.06
CA THR A 13 7.38 1.93 -11.11
C THR A 13 8.76 1.83 -10.49
N VAL A 14 9.70 1.26 -11.23
CA VAL A 14 11.09 1.18 -10.81
C VAL A 14 11.94 1.86 -11.87
N ARG A 15 12.83 2.74 -11.45
CA ARG A 15 13.79 3.42 -12.32
C ARG A 15 15.20 3.17 -11.82
N GLU A 16 16.06 2.71 -12.70
CA GLU A 16 17.50 2.61 -12.45
C GLU A 16 18.14 4.00 -12.61
N GLY A 17 19.11 4.33 -11.76
CA GLY A 17 19.89 5.55 -11.84
C GLY A 17 21.32 5.33 -11.34
N GLU A 18 22.19 6.31 -11.59
CA GLU A 18 23.58 6.30 -11.16
C GLU A 18 24.00 7.70 -10.73
N ASP A 19 24.71 7.81 -9.61
CA ASP A 19 25.30 9.03 -9.09
C ASP A 19 26.73 8.79 -8.57
N GLU A 20 27.33 9.79 -7.89
CA GLU A 20 28.69 9.70 -7.33
C GLU A 20 28.86 8.56 -6.29
N GLN A 21 27.77 8.07 -5.69
CA GLN A 21 27.77 6.94 -4.76
C GLN A 21 27.55 5.59 -5.47
N GLY A 22 27.27 5.60 -6.77
CA GLY A 22 27.11 4.43 -7.63
C GLY A 22 25.67 4.24 -8.11
N ARG A 23 25.34 3.00 -8.48
CA ARG A 23 24.01 2.66 -9.00
C ARG A 23 22.96 2.63 -7.88
N PHE A 24 21.81 3.22 -8.14
CA PHE A 24 20.64 3.18 -7.29
C PHE A 24 19.38 2.75 -8.04
N TRP A 25 18.34 2.41 -7.27
CA TRP A 25 17.00 2.10 -7.76
C TRP A 25 16.00 3.01 -7.07
N GLU A 26 15.21 3.74 -7.86
CA GLU A 26 14.16 4.62 -7.38
C GLU A 26 12.80 3.94 -7.56
N ILE A 27 12.01 3.93 -6.48
CA ILE A 27 10.63 3.46 -6.50
C ILE A 27 9.73 4.66 -6.71
N GLY A 28 8.97 4.64 -7.80
CA GLY A 28 7.90 5.58 -8.07
C GLY A 28 6.52 4.94 -7.89
N VAL A 29 5.50 5.77 -7.72
CA VAL A 29 4.10 5.33 -7.67
C VAL A 29 3.29 6.16 -8.64
N ILE A 30 2.56 5.48 -9.53
CA ILE A 30 1.63 6.13 -10.46
C ILE A 30 0.21 5.75 -10.07
N GLY A 31 -0.65 6.76 -9.88
CA GLY A 31 -2.08 6.60 -9.65
C GLY A 31 -2.91 6.81 -10.92
N HIS A 32 -4.01 6.09 -11.03
CA HIS A 32 -5.05 6.26 -12.06
C HIS A 32 -6.43 6.23 -11.41
N GLY A 33 -7.35 7.06 -11.93
CA GLY A 33 -8.72 7.17 -11.45
C GLY A 33 -9.00 8.44 -10.63
N PRO A 34 -10.22 8.60 -10.12
CA PRO A 34 -10.68 9.84 -9.48
C PRO A 34 -9.86 10.28 -8.25
N ARG A 35 -9.27 9.33 -7.51
CA ARG A 35 -8.42 9.59 -6.34
C ARG A 35 -6.96 9.21 -6.56
N ALA A 36 -6.50 9.25 -7.82
CA ALA A 36 -5.16 8.82 -8.22
C ALA A 36 -4.05 9.40 -7.35
N ALA A 37 -4.05 10.71 -7.12
CA ALA A 37 -3.03 11.39 -6.34
C ALA A 37 -3.05 10.96 -4.86
N GLU A 38 -4.24 10.83 -4.26
CA GLU A 38 -4.40 10.41 -2.87
C GLU A 38 -3.87 8.99 -2.66
N LEU A 39 -4.29 8.05 -3.51
CA LEU A 39 -3.85 6.65 -3.39
C LEU A 39 -2.36 6.50 -3.69
N ALA A 40 -1.83 7.23 -4.69
CA ALA A 40 -0.39 7.20 -4.99
C ALA A 40 0.44 7.75 -3.82
N ASN A 41 0.00 8.86 -3.21
CA ASN A 41 0.66 9.44 -2.04
C ASN A 41 0.59 8.50 -0.83
N GLN A 42 -0.56 7.85 -0.58
CA GLN A 42 -0.67 6.86 0.49
C GLN A 42 0.33 5.72 0.29
N VAL A 43 0.40 5.12 -0.91
CA VAL A 43 1.35 4.05 -1.20
C VAL A 43 2.80 4.52 -1.04
N ALA A 44 3.14 5.71 -1.53
CA ALA A 44 4.50 6.27 -1.38
C ALA A 44 4.87 6.50 0.09
N THR A 45 3.94 7.03 0.89
CA THR A 45 4.11 7.20 2.34
C THR A 45 4.35 5.87 3.03
N GLU A 46 3.51 4.87 2.76
CA GLU A 46 3.61 3.54 3.38
C GLU A 46 4.92 2.82 3.01
N ILE A 47 5.42 2.98 1.78
CA ILE A 47 6.76 2.49 1.38
C ILE A 47 7.86 3.21 2.16
N GLY A 48 7.80 4.53 2.27
CA GLY A 48 8.80 5.32 2.99
C GLY A 48 8.82 5.04 4.49
N GLU A 49 7.66 4.85 5.11
CA GLU A 49 7.55 4.40 6.50
C GLU A 49 8.12 2.99 6.67
N TRP A 50 7.75 2.06 5.79
CA TRP A 50 8.28 0.70 5.84
C TRP A 50 9.81 0.66 5.78
N ASP A 51 10.41 1.35 4.81
CA ASP A 51 11.86 1.40 4.64
C ASP A 51 12.57 2.00 5.86
N ARG A 52 12.06 3.12 6.38
CA ARG A 52 12.62 3.80 7.56
C ARG A 52 12.53 2.97 8.82
N ASP A 53 11.37 2.37 9.07
CA ASP A 53 11.05 1.76 10.35
C ASP A 53 11.55 0.33 10.46
N TRP A 54 11.50 -0.42 9.36
CA TRP A 54 11.72 -1.86 9.38
C TRP A 54 12.69 -2.34 8.30
N GLY A 55 12.56 -1.79 7.09
CA GLY A 55 13.24 -2.27 5.89
C GLY A 55 13.01 -3.76 5.68
N ASN A 56 14.10 -4.52 5.51
CA ASN A 56 14.05 -5.97 5.32
C ASN A 56 13.77 -6.76 6.61
N ASN A 57 13.67 -6.12 7.77
CA ASN A 57 13.43 -6.77 9.07
C ASN A 57 11.98 -6.58 9.55
N ALA A 58 11.08 -6.22 8.65
CA ALA A 58 9.70 -5.96 8.99
C ALA A 58 8.94 -7.21 9.44
N PRO A 59 7.98 -7.07 10.36
CA PRO A 59 7.02 -8.13 10.63
C PRO A 59 6.25 -8.48 9.36
N GLU A 60 5.82 -9.74 9.27
CA GLU A 60 4.98 -10.19 8.15
C GLU A 60 3.67 -9.37 8.11
N PRO A 61 3.28 -8.84 6.94
CA PRO A 61 2.03 -8.13 6.81
C PRO A 61 0.84 -9.07 7.00
N GLY A 62 -0.16 -8.59 7.72
CA GLY A 62 -1.44 -9.24 7.92
C GLY A 62 -2.38 -9.00 6.74
N PHE A 63 -3.07 -10.06 6.31
CA PHE A 63 -4.13 -9.99 5.31
C PHE A 63 -5.39 -10.63 5.89
N ARG A 64 -6.46 -9.85 5.99
CA ARG A 64 -7.76 -10.34 6.48
C ARG A 64 -8.82 -10.04 5.43
N MET A 65 -9.63 -11.04 5.09
CA MET A 65 -10.67 -10.91 4.09
C MET A 65 -12.02 -11.36 4.63
N ALA A 66 -13.07 -10.63 4.27
CA ALA A 66 -14.45 -11.02 4.47
C ALA A 66 -15.21 -10.84 3.16
N VAL A 67 -16.25 -11.65 2.96
CA VAL A 67 -17.05 -11.73 1.72
C VAL A 67 -18.53 -11.62 2.05
N ASP A 68 -19.35 -11.42 1.03
CA ASP A 68 -20.82 -11.36 1.13
C ASP A 68 -21.28 -10.39 2.24
N ASP A 69 -22.38 -10.72 2.92
CA ASP A 69 -23.04 -9.85 3.91
C ASP A 69 -22.21 -9.61 5.18
N VAL A 70 -21.14 -10.39 5.41
CA VAL A 70 -20.27 -10.22 6.59
C VAL A 70 -19.07 -9.30 6.30
N ARG A 71 -18.90 -8.84 5.05
CA ARG A 71 -17.77 -7.98 4.65
C ARG A 71 -17.64 -6.71 5.50
N ASP A 72 -18.77 -6.10 5.85
CA ASP A 72 -18.79 -4.82 6.57
C ASP A 72 -18.44 -4.99 8.06
N GLN A 73 -18.45 -6.24 8.55
CA GLN A 73 -18.01 -6.59 9.90
C GLN A 73 -16.48 -6.63 10.00
N LEU A 74 -15.77 -6.75 8.87
CA LEU A 74 -14.32 -6.66 8.85
C LEU A 74 -13.90 -5.19 9.00
N THR A 75 -13.65 -4.82 10.25
CA THR A 75 -13.12 -3.51 10.64
C THR A 75 -11.63 -3.60 10.97
N ALA A 76 -10.96 -2.44 10.91
CA ALA A 76 -9.60 -2.28 11.35
C ALA A 76 -9.45 -0.87 11.89
N ALA A 77 -8.82 -0.73 13.06
CA ALA A 77 -8.62 0.56 13.69
C ALA A 77 -7.65 1.44 12.87
N GLU A 78 -6.57 0.84 12.38
CA GLU A 78 -5.52 1.52 11.62
C GLU A 78 -5.00 0.66 10.46
N PRO A 79 -5.86 0.33 9.46
CA PRO A 79 -5.41 -0.42 8.30
C PRO A 79 -4.43 0.40 7.46
N ARG A 80 -3.48 -0.27 6.83
CA ARG A 80 -2.57 0.36 5.86
C ARG A 80 -3.26 0.51 4.52
N PHE A 81 -3.99 -0.53 4.12
CA PHE A 81 -4.87 -0.50 2.96
C PHE A 81 -6.18 -1.24 3.23
N VAL A 82 -7.26 -0.72 2.64
CA VAL A 82 -8.55 -1.40 2.58
C VAL A 82 -8.96 -1.46 1.12
N ILE A 83 -9.10 -2.67 0.59
CA ILE A 83 -9.64 -2.90 -0.75
C ILE A 83 -11.11 -3.24 -0.58
N ASP A 84 -11.95 -2.23 -0.80
CA ASP A 84 -13.40 -2.33 -0.62
C ASP A 84 -14.10 -2.58 -1.96
N LYS A 85 -14.63 -3.80 -2.15
CA LYS A 85 -15.33 -4.23 -3.37
C LYS A 85 -16.73 -4.73 -3.10
N THR A 86 -17.61 -4.68 -4.09
CA THR A 86 -19.03 -5.04 -3.96
C THR A 86 -19.29 -6.31 -3.16
N TYR A 87 -18.49 -7.36 -3.35
CA TYR A 87 -18.69 -8.67 -2.71
C TYR A 87 -17.59 -9.07 -1.72
N SER A 88 -16.60 -8.22 -1.51
CA SER A 88 -15.48 -8.53 -0.63
C SER A 88 -14.83 -7.30 -0.04
N ARG A 89 -14.26 -7.46 1.15
CA ARG A 89 -13.38 -6.48 1.78
C ARG A 89 -12.09 -7.19 2.16
N LEU A 90 -10.96 -6.66 1.70
CA LEU A 90 -9.62 -7.09 2.11
C LEU A 90 -8.97 -5.95 2.90
N VAL A 91 -8.52 -6.25 4.11
CA VAL A 91 -7.71 -5.36 4.93
C VAL A 91 -6.27 -5.86 4.91
N VAL A 92 -5.35 -4.94 4.67
CA VAL A 92 -3.90 -5.17 4.77
C VAL A 92 -3.35 -4.30 5.88
N ASP A 93 -2.60 -4.90 6.80
CA ASP A 93 -1.98 -4.19 7.92
C ASP A 93 -0.58 -4.72 8.29
N TRP A 94 0.18 -3.86 8.97
CA TRP A 94 1.41 -4.19 9.68
C TRP A 94 1.67 -3.12 10.75
N PRO A 95 2.41 -3.45 11.83
CA PRO A 95 2.72 -2.52 12.91
C PRO A 95 3.33 -1.18 12.45
N ARG A 96 2.85 -0.07 13.01
CA ARG A 96 3.56 1.22 13.01
C ARG A 96 4.71 1.13 14.02
N ARG A 97 5.84 1.79 13.75
CA ARG A 97 6.85 2.03 14.79
C ARG A 97 6.51 3.35 15.48
N SER A 98 6.25 3.30 16.79
CA SER A 98 5.90 4.47 17.61
C SER A 98 7.10 5.38 17.85
#